data_AF-A0A1X2GFX6-F1
#
_entry.id   AF-A0A1X2GFX6-F1
#
_cell.length_a   1.000
_cell.length_b   1.000
_cell.length_c   1.000
_cell.angle_alpha   90.00
_cell.angle_beta   90.00
_cell.angle_gamma   90.00
#
_symmetry.space_group_name_H-M   'P 1'
#
loop_
_entity.id
_entity.type
_entity.pdbx_description
1 polymer ?
#
loop_
_entity_poly.entity_id
_entity_poly.type
_entity_poly.pdbx_seq_one_letter_code
_entity_poly.pdbx_strand_id
1 'polypeptide(L)'
;MFSFSANPHFASVPASQFILNPAQRHQLLFLPDLSCFEKSNEPVAKSNSEISFLWWLSATYDFYCYHMYSCITEMKLDQLQVCVELVYRTIYNTTQGSKVNASSTYTDFIGIWDEFLFERLILDAIPKLGQDVDSHKVGNLKAILQQMSDVHMPNKYFHTNLYNRKNEALAGALTALHRRLVLNEHACTVVTMLSDPSTRRDMRDDWSSPLLRDIFREITALLDVGQDAAFSTLRYDILSRITNLLPSTHLWLQWIKTVATKLVVETNGKTVEGPLDRVTASSAMIKWNMCMGLIIQRLQIEPAKSIEHFQELRMFLDYAMFYHLHENLYSQGDMNLF
;
A
#
# COMPACT_ATOMS: atom_id res chain seq x y z
N MET A 1 22.55 -11.27 54.01
CA MET A 1 22.78 -12.34 53.01
C MET A 1 21.56 -12.40 52.12
N PHE A 2 21.64 -11.85 50.91
CA PHE A 2 21.16 -12.39 49.64
C PHE A 2 21.26 -11.29 48.58
N SER A 3 22.12 -11.52 47.59
CA SER A 3 22.32 -10.74 46.38
C SER A 3 21.32 -11.14 45.29
N PHE A 4 20.93 -10.19 44.44
CA PHE A 4 20.51 -10.43 43.05
C PHE A 4 21.08 -9.27 42.22
N SER A 5 22.24 -9.45 41.60
CA SER A 5 22.46 -9.94 40.23
C SER A 5 21.87 -9.01 39.16
N ALA A 6 22.78 -8.22 38.57
CA ALA A 6 22.55 -7.53 37.30
C ALA A 6 22.15 -8.54 36.21
N ASN A 7 21.12 -8.21 35.43
CA ASN A 7 20.75 -8.95 34.25
C ASN A 7 20.99 -8.06 33.01
N PRO A 8 22.02 -8.32 32.20
CA PRO A 8 22.32 -7.57 30.99
C PRO A 8 21.72 -8.30 29.79
N HIS A 9 20.42 -8.15 29.55
CA HIS A 9 19.78 -8.58 28.29
C HIS A 9 18.64 -7.63 27.92
N PHE A 10 18.99 -6.43 27.49
CA PHE A 10 18.11 -5.58 26.67
C PHE A 10 18.96 -4.97 25.56
N ALA A 11 19.37 -5.82 24.62
CA ALA A 11 19.78 -5.42 23.29
C ALA A 11 18.59 -5.72 22.36
N SER A 12 18.18 -4.73 21.58
CA SER A 12 17.23 -4.79 20.46
C SER A 12 15.84 -5.39 20.76
N VAL A 13 14.92 -4.56 21.27
CA VAL A 13 13.48 -4.77 21.05
C VAL A 13 13.11 -4.05 19.75
N PRO A 14 12.64 -4.74 18.70
CA PRO A 14 12.24 -4.08 17.45
C PRO A 14 11.02 -3.19 17.65
N ALA A 15 10.99 -2.05 16.95
CA ALA A 15 9.91 -1.05 17.01
C ALA A 15 8.50 -1.64 16.75
N SER A 16 8.43 -2.77 16.06
CA SER A 16 7.19 -3.53 15.77
C SER A 16 6.44 -4.06 16.99
N GLN A 17 7.05 -4.09 18.18
CA GLN A 17 6.37 -4.52 19.43
C GLN A 17 5.59 -3.39 20.14
N PHE A 18 5.65 -2.15 19.65
CA PHE A 18 4.96 -0.99 20.27
C PHE A 18 3.58 -0.70 19.67
N ILE A 19 3.05 -1.55 18.78
CA ILE A 19 1.73 -1.35 18.17
C ILE A 19 0.63 -1.76 19.16
N LEU A 20 -0.02 -0.78 19.77
CA LEU A 20 -1.17 -0.98 20.67
C LEU A 20 -2.39 -1.56 19.93
N ASN A 21 -3.11 -2.42 20.64
CA ASN A 21 -4.37 -3.06 20.21
C ASN A 21 -5.44 -2.00 19.85
N PRO A 22 -6.10 -2.07 18.67
CA PRO A 22 -7.13 -1.13 18.23
C PRO A 22 -8.25 -0.86 19.24
N ALA A 23 -8.59 -1.85 20.09
CA ALA A 23 -9.65 -1.73 21.08
C ALA A 23 -9.33 -0.74 22.22
N GLN A 24 -8.06 -0.39 22.44
CA GLN A 24 -7.64 0.58 23.47
C GLN A 24 -7.65 2.03 22.97
N ARG A 25 -7.87 2.28 21.67
CA ARG A 25 -7.81 3.62 21.04
C ARG A 25 -9.05 4.49 21.26
N HIS A 26 -10.19 3.91 21.66
CA HIS A 26 -11.48 4.63 21.69
C HIS A 26 -11.82 5.37 23.00
N GLN A 27 -10.95 5.34 24.04
CA GLN A 27 -11.27 5.93 25.34
C GLN A 27 -10.70 7.35 25.59
N LEU A 28 -10.06 7.99 24.61
CA LEU A 28 -9.57 9.37 24.71
C LEU A 28 -10.36 10.30 23.77
N LEU A 29 -11.67 10.41 24.03
CA LEU A 29 -12.58 11.28 23.28
C LEU A 29 -12.92 12.53 24.10
N PHE A 30 -12.00 13.50 24.12
CA PHE A 30 -12.31 14.91 24.36
C PHE A 30 -11.35 15.75 23.54
N LEU A 31 -11.89 16.66 22.71
CA LEU A 31 -11.13 17.66 21.96
C LEU A 31 -10.25 18.46 22.92
N PRO A 32 -8.91 18.42 22.83
CA PRO A 32 -8.10 19.44 23.45
C PRO A 32 -8.19 20.69 22.58
N ASP A 33 -8.49 21.83 23.20
CA ASP A 33 -8.09 23.13 22.68
C ASP A 33 -6.58 23.07 22.35
N LEU A 34 -6.16 23.62 21.20
CA LEU A 34 -4.74 23.71 20.83
C LEU A 34 -3.91 24.40 21.93
N SER A 35 -4.57 25.23 22.78
CA SER A 35 -3.97 25.83 23.97
C SER A 35 -3.54 24.84 25.07
N CYS A 36 -4.08 23.61 25.09
CA CYS A 36 -3.66 22.54 26.00
C CYS A 36 -2.28 21.97 25.63
N PHE A 37 -1.91 22.03 24.35
CA PHE A 37 -0.63 21.55 23.83
C PHE A 37 0.54 22.45 24.26
N GLU A 38 0.31 23.76 24.31
CA GLU A 38 1.32 24.71 24.79
C GLU A 38 1.59 24.55 26.30
N LYS A 39 0.61 24.05 27.06
CA LYS A 39 0.68 23.89 28.52
C LYS A 39 1.29 22.56 28.97
N SER A 40 1.39 21.55 28.10
CA SER A 40 2.06 20.27 28.43
C SER A 40 3.58 20.29 28.22
N ASN A 41 4.17 21.46 27.97
CA ASN A 41 5.60 21.67 27.72
C ASN A 41 6.48 21.62 28.99
N GLU A 42 6.07 20.93 30.05
CA GLU A 42 7.02 20.67 31.13
C GLU A 42 8.15 19.78 30.59
N PRO A 43 9.42 20.24 30.63
CA PRO A 43 10.52 19.49 30.08
C PRO A 43 10.58 18.13 30.78
N VAL A 44 10.49 17.04 30.00
CA VAL A 44 10.65 15.67 30.47
C VAL A 44 11.93 15.62 31.30
N ALA A 45 11.76 15.59 32.61
CA ALA A 45 12.79 15.90 33.57
C ALA A 45 13.82 14.77 33.60
N LYS A 46 14.87 14.84 32.76
CA LYS A 46 16.18 14.14 32.86
C LYS A 46 16.20 12.68 33.34
N SER A 47 15.09 11.95 33.34
CA SER A 47 15.00 10.54 33.72
C SER A 47 15.04 9.68 32.45
N ASN A 48 16.27 9.45 32.02
CA ASN A 48 16.82 8.44 31.11
C ASN A 48 15.98 7.16 30.88
N SER A 49 14.95 7.21 30.04
CA SER A 49 14.63 6.04 29.22
C SER A 49 14.17 6.48 27.83
N GLU A 50 14.87 5.97 26.81
CA GLU A 50 14.50 6.05 25.40
C GLU A 50 13.03 5.63 25.17
N ILE A 51 12.56 4.69 25.99
CA ILE A 51 11.16 4.25 26.06
C ILE A 51 10.22 5.43 26.36
N SER A 52 10.48 6.24 27.38
CA SER A 52 9.58 7.36 27.74
C SER A 52 9.48 8.40 26.63
N PHE A 53 10.58 8.62 25.88
CA PHE A 53 10.57 9.50 24.72
C PHE A 53 9.75 8.93 23.56
N LEU A 54 9.90 7.64 23.23
CA LEU A 54 9.13 7.00 22.17
C LEU A 54 7.63 6.96 22.48
N TRP A 55 7.24 6.75 23.73
CA TRP A 55 5.83 6.82 24.15
C TRP A 55 5.25 8.23 23.97
N TRP A 56 5.99 9.26 24.40
CA TRP A 56 5.59 10.65 24.21
C TRP A 56 5.49 11.02 22.72
N LEU A 57 6.46 10.58 21.91
CA LEU A 57 6.47 10.82 20.48
C LEU A 57 5.30 10.13 19.77
N SER A 58 5.01 8.89 20.14
CA SER A 58 3.87 8.13 19.65
C SER A 58 2.55 8.84 19.93
N ALA A 59 2.32 9.28 21.18
CA ALA A 59 1.12 10.02 21.55
C ALA A 59 1.01 11.36 20.79
N THR A 60 2.14 12.04 20.59
CA THR A 60 2.20 13.29 19.82
C THR A 60 1.85 13.07 18.35
N TYR A 61 2.35 11.98 17.75
CA TYR A 61 2.06 11.64 16.36
C TYR A 61 0.64 11.10 16.16
N ASP A 62 0.09 10.34 17.10
CA ASP A 62 -1.30 9.91 17.04
C ASP A 62 -2.26 11.12 17.03
N PHE A 63 -1.99 12.10 17.88
CA PHE A 63 -2.71 13.38 17.89
C PHE A 63 -2.54 14.15 16.57
N TYR A 64 -1.30 14.27 16.07
CA TYR A 64 -1.02 14.89 14.77
C TYR A 64 -1.80 14.20 13.64
N CYS A 65 -1.74 12.88 13.55
CA CYS A 65 -2.42 12.10 12.52
C CYS A 65 -3.93 12.27 12.60
N TYR A 66 -4.51 12.30 13.80
CA TYR A 66 -5.93 12.59 14.00
C TYR A 66 -6.30 13.98 13.45
N HIS A 67 -5.54 15.01 13.80
CA HIS A 67 -5.81 16.38 13.35
C HIS A 67 -5.61 16.56 11.85
N MET A 68 -4.53 16.00 11.30
CA MET A 68 -4.28 15.99 9.86
C MET A 68 -5.42 15.29 9.14
N TYR A 69 -5.82 14.11 9.60
CA TYR A 69 -6.92 13.36 9.02
C TYR A 69 -8.23 14.17 9.05
N SER A 70 -8.58 14.79 10.18
CA SER A 70 -9.76 15.68 10.30
C SER A 70 -9.66 16.88 9.35
N CYS A 71 -8.52 17.57 9.28
CA CYS A 71 -8.34 18.71 8.38
C CYS A 71 -8.53 18.32 6.91
N ILE A 72 -8.02 17.15 6.51
CA ILE A 72 -8.09 16.66 5.14
C ILE A 72 -9.51 16.22 4.78
N THR A 73 -10.16 15.47 5.67
CA THR A 73 -11.53 15.01 5.46
C THR A 73 -12.56 16.14 5.48
N GLU A 74 -12.28 17.21 6.25
CA GLU A 74 -13.12 18.41 6.34
C GLU A 74 -12.71 19.53 5.38
N MET A 75 -11.69 19.31 4.53
CA MET A 75 -11.18 20.29 3.55
C MET A 75 -10.68 21.61 4.16
N LYS A 76 -10.16 21.57 5.40
CA LYS A 76 -9.59 22.72 6.13
C LYS A 76 -8.10 22.90 5.79
N LEU A 77 -7.84 23.31 4.54
CA LEU A 77 -6.47 23.41 4.00
C LEU A 77 -5.60 24.46 4.69
N ASP A 78 -6.23 25.52 5.19
CA ASP A 78 -5.62 26.58 5.97
C ASP A 78 -5.05 26.07 7.31
N GLN A 79 -5.65 25.01 7.87
CA GLN A 79 -5.24 24.42 9.14
C GLN A 79 -4.14 23.36 8.98
N LEU A 80 -3.96 22.80 7.79
CA LEU A 80 -2.93 21.80 7.51
C LEU A 80 -1.52 22.31 7.83
N GLN A 81 -1.19 23.49 7.32
CA GLN A 81 0.13 24.08 7.56
C GLN A 81 0.35 24.32 9.06
N VAL A 82 -0.67 24.80 9.77
CA VAL A 82 -0.61 25.03 11.22
C VAL A 82 -0.41 23.73 11.98
N CYS A 83 -1.12 22.65 11.62
CA CYS A 83 -0.95 21.33 12.24
C CYS A 83 0.46 20.77 12.04
N VAL A 84 1.00 20.86 10.83
CA VAL A 84 2.37 20.43 10.52
C VAL A 84 3.35 21.28 11.32
N GLU A 85 3.27 22.62 11.24
CA GLU A 85 4.19 23.51 11.95
C GLU A 85 4.18 23.30 13.47
N LEU A 86 2.99 23.16 14.07
CA LEU A 86 2.83 22.98 15.52
C LEU A 86 3.53 21.71 16.01
N VAL A 87 3.32 20.60 15.32
CA VAL A 87 3.85 19.30 15.75
C VAL A 87 5.36 19.26 15.60
N TYR A 88 5.90 19.68 14.46
CA TYR A 88 7.35 19.70 14.28
C TYR A 88 8.06 20.73 15.15
N ARG A 89 7.44 21.90 15.39
CA ARG A 89 7.97 22.86 16.36
C ARG A 89 7.98 22.28 17.78
N THR A 90 6.94 21.55 18.16
CA THR A 90 6.88 20.91 19.47
C THR A 90 7.94 19.85 19.60
N ILE A 91 8.09 18.98 18.60
CA ILE A 91 9.13 17.96 18.62
C ILE A 91 10.51 18.60 18.71
N TYR A 92 10.78 19.60 17.86
CA TYR A 92 12.04 20.34 17.90
C TYR A 92 12.34 20.97 19.26
N ASN A 93 11.35 21.62 19.89
CA ASN A 93 11.52 22.25 21.19
C ASN A 93 11.80 21.21 22.29
N THR A 94 11.13 20.05 22.26
CA THR A 94 11.31 18.98 23.23
C THR A 94 12.67 18.28 23.07
N THR A 95 13.17 18.19 21.83
CA THR A 95 14.42 17.49 21.53
C THR A 95 15.64 18.42 21.45
N GLN A 96 15.45 19.75 21.48
CA GLN A 96 16.54 20.73 21.43
C GLN A 96 17.62 20.42 22.48
N GLY A 97 18.86 20.26 22.01
CA GLY A 97 20.03 19.96 22.85
C GLY A 97 20.26 18.47 23.16
N SER A 98 19.39 17.57 22.70
CA SER A 98 19.60 16.12 22.80
C SER A 98 20.20 15.53 21.51
N LYS A 99 21.05 14.50 21.61
CA LYS A 99 21.57 13.75 20.44
C LYS A 99 20.49 13.00 19.66
N VAL A 100 19.25 13.00 20.16
CA VAL A 100 18.08 12.31 19.59
C VAL A 100 17.72 12.87 18.21
N ASN A 101 17.99 14.15 17.97
CA ASN A 101 17.69 14.86 16.73
C ASN A 101 18.39 14.36 15.46
N ALA A 102 19.38 13.46 15.59
CA ALA A 102 20.09 12.86 14.46
C ALA A 102 19.97 11.33 14.40
N SER A 103 19.13 10.71 15.24
CA SER A 103 18.93 9.26 15.21
C SER A 103 18.07 8.87 14.00
N SER A 104 18.55 7.93 13.18
CA SER A 104 17.77 7.35 12.07
C SER A 104 16.45 6.77 12.59
N THR A 105 16.49 6.08 13.72
CA THR A 105 15.33 5.45 14.38
C THR A 105 14.14 6.39 14.57
N TYR A 106 14.40 7.65 14.96
CA TYR A 106 13.35 8.65 15.15
C TYR A 106 12.74 9.10 13.81
N THR A 107 13.60 9.29 12.82
CA THR A 107 13.18 9.70 11.47
C THR A 107 12.35 8.58 10.82
N ASP A 108 12.78 7.34 10.98
CA ASP A 108 12.09 6.15 10.47
C ASP A 108 10.73 5.96 11.14
N PHE A 109 10.65 6.12 12.47
CA PHE A 109 9.38 6.08 13.21
C PHE A 109 8.36 7.07 12.66
N ILE A 110 8.79 8.31 12.38
CA ILE A 110 7.91 9.35 11.84
C ILE A 110 7.46 9.03 10.43
N GLY A 111 8.37 8.53 9.58
CA GLY A 111 8.04 8.09 8.22
C GLY A 111 6.88 7.10 8.23
N ILE A 112 6.99 6.06 9.07
CA ILE A 112 5.95 5.01 9.21
C ILE A 112 4.59 5.61 9.59
N TRP A 113 4.54 6.60 10.48
CA TRP A 113 3.28 7.24 10.88
C TRP A 113 2.69 8.12 9.78
N ASP A 114 3.52 8.93 9.11
CA ASP A 114 3.08 9.78 7.99
C ASP A 114 2.48 8.92 6.88
N GLU A 115 3.09 7.78 6.58
CA GLU A 115 2.56 6.87 5.58
C GLU A 115 1.30 6.13 5.99
N PHE A 116 1.22 5.66 7.24
CA PHE A 116 -0.02 5.05 7.74
C PHE A 116 -1.19 6.04 7.63
N LEU A 117 -0.94 7.31 7.95
CA LEU A 117 -1.89 8.40 7.75
C LEU A 117 -2.28 8.53 6.27
N PHE A 118 -1.30 8.59 5.37
CA PHE A 118 -1.58 8.75 3.94
C PHE A 118 -2.29 7.54 3.32
N GLU A 119 -1.91 6.33 3.68
CA GLU A 119 -2.59 5.10 3.28
C GLU A 119 -4.05 5.15 3.72
N ARG A 120 -4.31 5.51 4.99
CA ARG A 120 -5.67 5.63 5.51
C ARG A 120 -6.50 6.66 4.72
N LEU A 121 -5.93 7.82 4.43
CA LEU A 121 -6.58 8.85 3.63
C LEU A 121 -6.92 8.37 2.21
N ILE A 122 -6.02 7.61 1.58
CA ILE A 122 -6.24 7.01 0.26
C ILE A 122 -7.38 5.98 0.33
N LEU A 123 -7.43 5.14 1.37
CA LEU A 123 -8.49 4.15 1.58
C LEU A 123 -9.86 4.80 1.78
N ASP A 124 -9.92 5.95 2.46
CA ASP A 124 -11.17 6.66 2.71
C ASP A 124 -11.62 7.51 1.50
N ALA A 125 -10.68 8.02 0.69
CA ALA A 125 -10.98 8.77 -0.53
C ALA A 125 -11.38 7.89 -1.72
N ILE A 126 -10.77 6.70 -1.84
CA ILE A 126 -11.09 5.73 -2.89
C ILE A 126 -11.79 4.54 -2.24
N PRO A 127 -13.14 4.47 -2.35
CA PRO A 127 -13.92 3.38 -1.78
C PRO A 127 -13.57 2.03 -2.44
N LYS A 128 -14.33 0.98 -2.13
CA LYS A 128 -14.05 -0.39 -2.58
C LYS A 128 -13.78 -0.44 -4.09
N LEU A 129 -12.75 -1.19 -4.49
CA LEU A 129 -12.33 -1.31 -5.89
C LEU A 129 -13.48 -1.74 -6.80
N GLY A 130 -13.62 -1.09 -7.97
CA GLY A 130 -14.71 -1.29 -8.93
C GLY A 130 -15.98 -0.49 -8.62
N GLN A 131 -15.90 0.51 -7.75
CA GLN A 131 -16.96 1.50 -7.54
C GLN A 131 -16.56 2.83 -8.14
N ASP A 132 -17.57 3.61 -8.57
CA ASP A 132 -17.33 4.97 -9.06
C ASP A 132 -16.66 5.81 -7.98
N VAL A 133 -15.57 6.47 -8.38
CA VAL A 133 -14.83 7.34 -7.48
C VAL A 133 -15.35 8.76 -7.63
N ASP A 134 -15.59 9.40 -6.49
CA ASP A 134 -15.91 10.82 -6.45
C ASP A 134 -14.68 11.63 -6.89
N SER A 135 -14.72 12.11 -8.14
CA SER A 135 -13.65 12.91 -8.75
C SER A 135 -13.30 14.16 -7.94
N HIS A 136 -14.26 14.74 -7.21
CA HIS A 136 -14.02 15.90 -6.35
C HIS A 136 -13.19 15.49 -5.12
N LYS A 137 -13.52 14.37 -4.46
CA LYS A 137 -12.71 13.85 -3.34
C LYS A 137 -11.28 13.52 -3.76
N VAL A 138 -11.10 12.91 -4.93
CA VAL A 138 -9.78 12.57 -5.47
C VAL A 138 -8.99 13.82 -5.84
N GLY A 139 -9.63 14.78 -6.52
CA GLY A 139 -9.02 16.06 -6.87
C GLY A 139 -8.53 16.80 -5.64
N ASN A 140 -9.36 16.83 -4.60
CA ASN A 140 -9.01 17.47 -3.34
C ASN A 140 -7.88 16.74 -2.61
N LEU A 141 -7.90 15.41 -2.54
CA LEU A 141 -6.80 14.64 -1.94
C LEU A 141 -5.48 14.88 -2.68
N LYS A 142 -5.49 14.91 -4.02
CA LYS A 142 -4.30 15.23 -4.82
C LYS A 142 -3.79 16.64 -4.52
N ALA A 143 -4.67 17.63 -4.50
CA ALA A 143 -4.31 19.01 -4.20
C ALA A 143 -3.70 19.13 -2.79
N ILE A 144 -4.27 18.42 -1.81
CA ILE A 144 -3.78 18.35 -0.44
C ILE A 144 -2.38 17.75 -0.37
N LEU A 145 -2.16 16.58 -0.98
CA LEU A 145 -0.87 15.91 -0.95
C LEU A 145 0.21 16.74 -1.67
N GLN A 146 -0.14 17.43 -2.77
CA GLN A 146 0.74 18.36 -3.47
C GLN A 146 1.06 19.60 -2.62
N GLN A 147 0.04 20.20 -2.00
CA GLN A 147 0.24 21.34 -1.10
C GLN A 147 1.16 20.96 0.06
N MET A 148 1.03 19.74 0.62
CA MET A 148 1.92 19.23 1.66
C MET A 148 3.38 19.07 1.18
N SER A 149 3.60 18.69 -0.08
CA SER A 149 4.95 18.65 -0.65
C SER A 149 5.56 20.02 -0.88
N ASP A 150 4.73 21.05 -1.03
CA ASP A 150 5.16 22.44 -1.26
C ASP A 150 5.39 23.24 0.03
N VAL A 151 5.01 22.70 1.20
CA VAL A 151 5.15 23.40 2.49
C VAL A 151 6.63 23.66 2.79
N HIS A 152 7.05 24.89 2.51
CA HIS A 152 8.38 25.41 2.85
C HIS A 152 8.51 25.58 4.36
N MET A 153 9.00 24.55 5.02
CA MET A 153 9.29 24.60 6.44
C MET A 153 10.59 25.37 6.70
N PRO A 154 10.60 26.37 7.60
CA PRO A 154 11.82 27.08 7.95
C PRO A 154 12.89 26.10 8.44
N ASN A 155 14.07 26.15 7.81
CA ASN A 155 15.23 25.27 8.05
C ASN A 155 15.73 25.25 9.52
N LYS A 156 15.20 26.13 10.38
CA LYS A 156 15.52 26.21 11.80
C LYS A 156 14.87 25.11 12.65
N TYR A 157 13.72 24.57 12.22
CA TYR A 157 12.92 23.62 13.00
C TYR A 157 12.92 22.20 12.44
N PHE A 158 13.44 22.02 11.21
CA PHE A 158 13.41 20.74 10.50
C PHE A 158 14.83 20.26 10.20
N HIS A 159 15.21 19.11 10.77
CA HIS A 159 16.40 18.41 10.31
C HIS A 159 16.17 17.91 8.88
N THR A 160 17.18 18.07 8.01
CA THR A 160 17.11 17.69 6.59
C THR A 160 16.66 16.24 6.39
N ASN A 161 17.10 15.32 7.25
CA ASN A 161 16.69 13.92 7.17
C ASN A 161 15.19 13.71 7.39
N LEU A 162 14.60 14.43 8.35
CA LEU A 162 13.17 14.35 8.64
C LEU A 162 12.31 14.95 7.52
N TYR A 163 12.79 16.05 6.95
CA TYR A 163 12.17 16.67 5.78
C TYR A 163 12.19 15.73 4.58
N ASN A 164 13.35 15.13 4.29
CA ASN A 164 13.50 14.18 3.20
C ASN A 164 12.58 12.97 3.40
N ARG A 165 12.54 12.42 4.62
CA ARG A 165 11.69 11.28 4.95
C ARG A 165 10.19 11.56 4.76
N LYS A 166 9.74 12.75 5.16
CA LYS A 166 8.35 13.19 4.93
C LYS A 166 8.03 13.30 3.45
N ASN A 167 8.94 13.86 2.67
CA ASN A 167 8.77 13.98 1.22
C ASN A 167 8.78 12.61 0.52
N GLU A 168 9.58 11.66 1.01
CA GLU A 168 9.54 10.26 0.56
C GLU A 168 8.18 9.63 0.84
N ALA A 169 7.64 9.76 2.07
CA ALA A 169 6.32 9.28 2.43
C ALA A 169 5.20 9.93 1.58
N LEU A 170 5.27 11.24 1.34
CA LEU A 170 4.33 11.97 0.46
C LEU A 170 4.42 11.51 -1.00
N ALA A 171 5.63 11.33 -1.52
CA ALA A 171 5.85 10.83 -2.89
C ALA A 171 5.34 9.38 -3.02
N GLY A 172 5.57 8.55 -2.00
CA GLY A 172 5.02 7.21 -1.87
C GLY A 172 3.50 7.22 -1.89
N ALA A 173 2.88 8.08 -1.09
CA ALA A 173 1.44 8.27 -1.03
C ALA A 173 0.82 8.70 -2.37
N LEU A 174 1.42 9.69 -3.05
CA LEU A 174 0.97 10.13 -4.38
C LEU A 174 1.05 9.00 -5.40
N THR A 175 2.12 8.21 -5.34
CA THR A 175 2.31 7.03 -6.20
C THR A 175 1.27 5.95 -5.90
N ALA A 176 1.02 5.65 -4.62
CA ALA A 176 0.02 4.69 -4.19
C ALA A 176 -1.40 5.12 -4.58
N LEU A 177 -1.72 6.40 -4.41
CA LEU A 177 -2.98 7.01 -4.83
C LEU A 177 -3.18 6.85 -6.33
N HIS A 178 -2.19 7.22 -7.14
CA HIS A 178 -2.26 7.08 -8.59
C HIS A 178 -2.51 5.62 -9.01
N ARG A 179 -1.76 4.68 -8.45
CA ARG A 179 -1.92 3.25 -8.76
C ARG A 179 -3.30 2.73 -8.40
N ARG A 180 -3.83 3.14 -7.23
CA ARG A 180 -5.17 2.72 -6.78
C ARG A 180 -6.27 3.30 -7.67
N LEU A 181 -6.11 4.53 -8.15
CA LEU A 181 -7.05 5.13 -9.12
C LEU A 181 -7.05 4.36 -10.44
N VAL A 182 -5.87 4.08 -11.00
CA VAL A 182 -5.75 3.33 -12.26
C VAL A 182 -6.31 1.91 -12.11
N LEU A 183 -6.01 1.24 -11.01
CA LEU A 183 -6.57 -0.08 -10.71
C LEU A 183 -8.10 -0.02 -10.59
N ASN A 184 -8.64 1.02 -9.95
CA ASN A 184 -10.08 1.18 -9.81
C ASN A 184 -10.77 1.48 -11.15
N GLU A 185 -10.16 2.32 -11.99
CA GLU A 185 -10.64 2.62 -13.34
C GLU A 185 -10.76 1.34 -14.17
N HIS A 186 -9.69 0.56 -14.27
CA HIS A 186 -9.70 -0.71 -14.97
C HIS A 186 -10.71 -1.71 -14.36
N ALA A 187 -10.85 -1.73 -13.03
CA ALA A 187 -11.85 -2.55 -12.37
C ALA A 187 -13.28 -2.15 -12.76
N CYS A 188 -13.60 -0.86 -12.83
CA CYS A 188 -14.91 -0.37 -13.24
C CYS A 188 -15.21 -0.74 -14.70
N THR A 189 -14.22 -0.59 -15.59
CA THR A 189 -14.33 -1.01 -17.00
C THR A 189 -14.64 -2.50 -17.10
N VAL A 190 -13.87 -3.35 -16.40
CA VAL A 190 -14.07 -4.80 -16.41
C VAL A 190 -15.42 -5.20 -15.79
N VAL A 191 -15.85 -4.57 -14.70
CA VAL A 191 -17.16 -4.86 -14.09
C VAL A 191 -18.30 -4.49 -15.04
N THR A 192 -18.21 -3.33 -15.69
CA THR A 192 -19.22 -2.86 -16.65
C THR A 192 -19.28 -3.80 -17.85
N MET A 193 -18.12 -4.12 -18.42
CA MET A 193 -17.96 -5.05 -19.53
C MET A 193 -18.52 -6.45 -19.21
N LEU A 194 -18.17 -7.01 -18.05
CA LEU A 194 -18.65 -8.33 -17.62
C LEU A 194 -20.10 -8.31 -17.14
N SER A 195 -20.69 -7.14 -16.94
CA SER A 195 -22.12 -7.03 -16.65
C SER A 195 -22.97 -7.27 -17.89
N ASP A 196 -22.43 -7.04 -19.10
CA ASP A 196 -23.13 -7.33 -20.35
C ASP A 196 -23.14 -8.84 -20.67
N PRO A 197 -24.33 -9.47 -20.79
CA PRO A 197 -24.44 -10.87 -21.14
C PRO A 197 -23.91 -11.21 -22.54
N SER A 198 -23.99 -10.29 -23.53
CA SER A 198 -23.43 -10.53 -24.87
C SER A 198 -21.92 -10.62 -24.81
N THR A 199 -21.27 -9.62 -24.21
CA THR A 199 -19.81 -9.62 -24.05
C THR A 199 -19.31 -10.87 -23.33
N ARG A 200 -19.95 -11.28 -22.23
CA ARG A 200 -19.56 -12.53 -21.54
C ARG A 200 -19.66 -13.77 -22.42
N ARG A 201 -20.69 -13.84 -23.28
CA ARG A 201 -20.88 -14.97 -24.19
C ARG A 201 -19.77 -14.99 -25.23
N ASP A 202 -19.50 -13.86 -25.88
CA ASP A 202 -18.45 -13.76 -26.89
C ASP A 202 -17.07 -14.08 -26.29
N MET A 203 -16.75 -13.52 -25.11
CA MET A 203 -15.52 -13.86 -24.39
C MET A 203 -15.42 -15.34 -24.02
N ARG A 204 -16.52 -15.98 -23.61
CA ARG A 204 -16.54 -17.41 -23.29
C ARG A 204 -16.27 -18.27 -24.53
N ASP A 205 -16.94 -17.95 -25.63
CA ASP A 205 -16.84 -18.69 -26.88
C ASP A 205 -15.42 -18.57 -27.46
N ASP A 206 -14.87 -17.35 -27.46
CA ASP A 206 -13.50 -17.07 -27.87
C ASP A 206 -12.50 -17.77 -26.92
N TRP A 207 -12.68 -17.73 -25.59
CA TRP A 207 -11.80 -18.42 -24.63
C TRP A 207 -11.80 -19.95 -24.79
N SER A 208 -12.93 -20.50 -25.23
CA SER A 208 -13.13 -21.94 -25.42
C SER A 208 -12.57 -22.43 -26.75
N SER A 209 -11.97 -21.56 -27.57
CA SER A 209 -11.42 -21.95 -28.87
C SER A 209 -10.36 -23.06 -28.72
N PRO A 210 -10.30 -24.04 -29.63
CA PRO A 210 -9.28 -25.08 -29.62
C PRO A 210 -7.86 -24.52 -29.67
N LEU A 211 -7.69 -23.32 -30.23
CA LEU A 211 -6.39 -22.73 -30.49
C LEU A 211 -5.83 -22.03 -29.25
N LEU A 212 -6.69 -21.46 -28.38
CA LEU A 212 -6.27 -21.08 -27.03
C LEU A 212 -5.87 -22.30 -26.19
N ARG A 213 -6.44 -23.48 -26.43
CA ARG A 213 -5.94 -24.70 -25.77
C ARG A 213 -4.50 -25.01 -26.16
N ASP A 214 -4.14 -24.80 -27.42
CA ASP A 214 -2.78 -24.99 -27.92
C ASP A 214 -1.80 -23.97 -27.34
N ILE A 215 -2.20 -22.70 -27.17
CA ILE A 215 -1.30 -21.69 -26.58
C ILE A 215 -0.94 -22.02 -25.14
N PHE A 216 -1.85 -22.59 -24.34
CA PHE A 216 -1.52 -23.03 -22.98
C PHE A 216 -0.47 -24.13 -22.96
N ARG A 217 -0.50 -25.06 -23.93
CA ARG A 217 0.55 -26.09 -24.07
C ARG A 217 1.90 -25.46 -24.45
N GLU A 218 1.88 -24.47 -25.34
CA GLU A 218 3.08 -23.72 -25.74
C GLU A 218 3.66 -22.92 -24.57
N ILE A 219 2.83 -22.21 -23.80
CA ILE A 219 3.23 -21.46 -22.61
C ILE A 219 3.88 -22.37 -21.58
N THR A 220 3.28 -23.54 -21.29
CA THR A 220 3.87 -24.53 -20.38
C THR A 220 5.22 -25.02 -20.89
N ALA A 221 5.36 -25.28 -22.20
CA ALA A 221 6.63 -25.72 -22.78
C ALA A 221 7.72 -24.62 -22.77
N LEU A 222 7.35 -23.36 -23.02
CA LEU A 222 8.30 -22.24 -23.12
C LEU A 222 8.84 -21.79 -21.77
N LEU A 223 8.00 -21.79 -20.74
CA LEU A 223 8.36 -21.24 -19.44
C LEU A 223 9.09 -22.26 -18.54
N ASP A 224 9.32 -23.49 -19.03
CA ASP A 224 9.88 -24.66 -18.29
C ASP A 224 9.26 -24.84 -16.89
N VAL A 225 8.02 -24.39 -16.78
CA VAL A 225 7.14 -24.62 -15.64
C VAL A 225 6.63 -26.03 -15.88
N GLY A 226 6.72 -26.89 -14.86
CA GLY A 226 6.21 -28.25 -14.90
C GLY A 226 4.70 -28.30 -15.15
N GLN A 227 3.99 -29.34 -14.71
CA GLN A 227 2.52 -29.28 -14.68
C GLN A 227 2.04 -28.24 -13.64
N ASP A 228 2.24 -26.96 -13.91
CA ASP A 228 2.26 -25.93 -12.89
C ASP A 228 0.89 -25.45 -12.48
N ALA A 229 0.78 -25.25 -11.18
CA ALA A 229 -0.47 -24.90 -10.53
C ALA A 229 -0.93 -23.50 -10.96
N ALA A 230 -0.04 -22.52 -11.17
CA ALA A 230 -0.44 -21.16 -11.54
C ALA A 230 -1.09 -21.06 -12.93
N PHE A 231 -0.48 -21.66 -13.96
CA PHE A 231 -0.98 -21.55 -15.33
C PHE A 231 -2.15 -22.50 -15.63
N SER A 232 -2.19 -23.66 -14.98
CA SER A 232 -3.40 -24.49 -14.97
C SER A 232 -4.57 -23.75 -14.30
N THR A 233 -4.32 -23.03 -13.20
CA THR A 233 -5.31 -22.13 -12.57
C THR A 233 -5.77 -21.07 -13.58
N LEU A 234 -4.86 -20.44 -14.33
CA LEU A 234 -5.21 -19.39 -15.29
C LEU A 234 -6.18 -19.86 -16.38
N ARG A 235 -5.93 -21.06 -16.93
CA ARG A 235 -6.75 -21.64 -18.00
C ARG A 235 -8.21 -21.87 -17.58
N TYR A 236 -8.44 -22.43 -16.40
CA TYR A 236 -9.78 -22.83 -15.94
C TYR A 236 -10.49 -21.70 -15.19
N ASP A 237 -9.76 -20.91 -14.41
CA ASP A 237 -10.36 -19.92 -13.53
C ASP A 237 -10.85 -18.69 -14.28
N ILE A 238 -10.14 -18.25 -15.34
CA ILE A 238 -10.61 -17.11 -16.15
C ILE A 238 -11.97 -17.46 -16.78
N LEU A 239 -12.08 -18.64 -17.39
CA LEU A 239 -13.35 -19.10 -17.97
C LEU A 239 -14.45 -19.17 -16.90
N SER A 240 -14.15 -19.79 -15.76
CA SER A 240 -15.12 -19.89 -14.65
C SER A 240 -15.54 -18.50 -14.14
N ARG A 241 -14.63 -17.53 -14.09
CA ARG A 241 -14.90 -16.16 -13.65
C ARG A 241 -15.73 -15.37 -14.64
N ILE A 242 -15.47 -15.51 -15.94
CA ILE A 242 -16.30 -14.93 -17.00
C ILE A 242 -17.71 -15.56 -16.98
N THR A 243 -17.81 -16.84 -16.60
CA THR A 243 -19.02 -17.66 -16.79
C THR A 243 -19.96 -17.67 -15.59
N ASN A 244 -19.43 -17.82 -14.38
CA ASN A 244 -20.19 -18.26 -13.20
C ASN A 244 -20.20 -17.26 -12.05
N LEU A 245 -19.33 -16.26 -12.07
CA LEU A 245 -19.20 -15.30 -10.98
C LEU A 245 -19.89 -14.00 -11.35
N LEU A 246 -20.67 -13.46 -10.41
CA LEU A 246 -21.07 -12.06 -10.45
C LEU A 246 -19.80 -11.21 -10.66
N PRO A 247 -19.84 -10.16 -11.50
CA PRO A 247 -18.71 -9.29 -11.75
C PRO A 247 -18.33 -8.57 -10.45
N SER A 248 -17.47 -9.21 -9.66
CA SER A 248 -17.04 -8.75 -8.36
C SER A 248 -15.54 -8.57 -8.40
N THR A 249 -15.10 -7.32 -8.39
CA THR A 249 -13.69 -6.94 -8.37
C THR A 249 -12.93 -7.59 -7.23
N HIS A 250 -13.56 -7.74 -6.06
CA HIS A 250 -12.95 -8.38 -4.90
C HIS A 250 -12.55 -9.83 -5.19
N LEU A 251 -13.41 -10.59 -5.87
CA LEU A 251 -13.11 -11.98 -6.22
C LEU A 251 -11.98 -12.08 -7.25
N TRP A 252 -11.88 -11.13 -8.18
CA TRP A 252 -10.77 -11.06 -9.14
C TRP A 252 -9.45 -10.73 -8.45
N LEU A 253 -9.43 -9.77 -7.53
CA LEU A 253 -8.22 -9.41 -6.79
C LEU A 253 -7.74 -10.54 -5.89
N GLN A 254 -8.65 -11.20 -5.16
CA GLN A 254 -8.29 -12.37 -4.34
C GLN A 254 -7.69 -13.50 -5.18
N TRP A 255 -8.22 -13.69 -6.38
CA TRP A 255 -7.68 -14.67 -7.32
C TRP A 255 -6.32 -14.30 -7.86
N ILE A 256 -6.12 -13.06 -8.30
CA ILE A 256 -4.80 -12.61 -8.74
C ILE A 256 -3.79 -12.72 -7.61
N LYS A 257 -4.17 -12.36 -6.38
CA LYS A 257 -3.30 -12.58 -5.21
C LYS A 257 -2.87 -14.04 -5.10
N THR A 258 -3.79 -14.99 -5.30
CA THR A 258 -3.49 -16.43 -5.29
C THR A 258 -2.55 -16.82 -6.43
N VAL A 259 -2.76 -16.29 -7.63
CA VAL A 259 -1.88 -16.53 -8.79
C VAL A 259 -0.49 -15.93 -8.56
N ALA A 260 -0.41 -14.70 -8.04
CA ALA A 260 0.82 -14.01 -7.71
C ALA A 260 1.65 -14.82 -6.71
N THR A 261 1.03 -15.30 -5.63
CA THR A 261 1.69 -16.15 -4.64
C THR A 261 2.22 -17.44 -5.27
N LYS A 262 1.44 -18.10 -6.13
CA LYS A 262 1.90 -19.32 -6.83
C LYS A 262 3.09 -19.02 -7.75
N LEU A 263 3.03 -17.97 -8.56
CA LEU A 263 4.13 -17.56 -9.45
C LEU A 263 5.41 -17.24 -8.68
N VAL A 264 5.30 -16.62 -7.51
CA VAL A 264 6.43 -16.34 -6.63
C VAL A 264 7.06 -17.64 -6.11
N VAL A 265 6.25 -18.57 -5.60
CA VAL A 265 6.73 -19.89 -5.13
C VAL A 265 7.43 -20.66 -6.25
N GLU A 266 6.81 -20.70 -7.42
CA GLU A 266 7.35 -21.36 -8.62
C GLU A 266 8.67 -20.73 -9.07
N THR A 267 8.83 -19.42 -8.88
CA THR A 267 10.06 -18.69 -9.27
C THR A 267 11.20 -18.86 -8.27
N ASN A 268 10.90 -18.94 -6.96
CA ASN A 268 11.90 -19.04 -5.90
C ASN A 268 12.24 -20.50 -5.52
N GLY A 269 11.44 -21.48 -5.96
CA GLY A 269 11.62 -22.90 -5.64
C GLY A 269 11.47 -23.26 -4.15
N LYS A 270 10.97 -22.32 -3.33
CA LYS A 270 10.79 -22.44 -1.87
C LYS A 270 9.45 -21.80 -1.45
N THR A 271 8.95 -22.18 -0.27
CA THR A 271 7.81 -21.52 0.37
C THR A 271 8.09 -20.04 0.58
N VAL A 272 7.05 -19.19 0.47
CA VAL A 272 7.13 -17.73 0.70
C VAL A 272 7.27 -17.45 2.20
N GLU A 273 8.35 -17.93 2.81
CA GLU A 273 8.71 -17.57 4.18
C GLU A 273 9.74 -16.44 4.11
N GLY A 274 9.24 -15.20 4.13
CA GLY A 274 10.07 -14.00 4.17
C GLY A 274 9.71 -12.97 3.10
N PRO A 275 10.32 -11.77 3.17
CA PRO A 275 10.08 -10.70 2.23
C PRO A 275 10.39 -11.15 0.80
N LEU A 276 9.46 -10.85 -0.09
CA LEU A 276 9.66 -11.06 -1.52
C LEU A 276 10.84 -10.19 -1.98
N ASP A 277 11.83 -10.78 -2.62
CA ASP A 277 12.92 -10.00 -3.20
C ASP A 277 12.53 -9.44 -4.58
N ARG A 278 13.17 -8.33 -4.97
CA ARG A 278 12.89 -7.63 -6.23
C ARG A 278 13.12 -8.49 -7.47
N VAL A 279 14.10 -9.41 -7.44
CA VAL A 279 14.43 -10.26 -8.59
C VAL A 279 13.32 -11.28 -8.81
N THR A 280 12.86 -11.93 -7.73
CA THR A 280 11.74 -12.88 -7.76
C THR A 280 10.45 -12.20 -8.22
N ALA A 281 10.12 -11.02 -7.67
CA ALA A 281 8.93 -10.26 -8.12
C ALA A 281 9.02 -9.88 -9.61
N SER A 282 10.18 -9.42 -10.07
CA SER A 282 10.39 -9.05 -11.48
C SER A 282 10.27 -10.26 -12.40
N SER A 283 10.86 -11.40 -12.02
CA SER A 283 10.77 -12.65 -12.78
C SER A 283 9.34 -13.18 -12.85
N ALA A 284 8.59 -13.15 -11.73
CA ALA A 284 7.17 -13.50 -11.71
C ALA A 284 6.35 -12.60 -12.66
N MET A 285 6.61 -11.29 -12.66
CA MET A 285 5.93 -10.34 -13.55
C MET A 285 6.27 -10.57 -15.03
N ILE A 286 7.53 -10.93 -15.35
CA ILE A 286 7.93 -11.28 -16.73
C ILE A 286 7.17 -12.52 -17.21
N LYS A 287 7.12 -13.58 -16.39
CA LYS A 287 6.37 -14.81 -16.72
C LYS A 287 4.89 -14.53 -16.93
N TRP A 288 4.29 -13.72 -16.04
CA TRP A 288 2.90 -13.26 -16.15
C TRP A 288 2.65 -12.51 -17.47
N ASN A 289 3.46 -11.49 -17.77
CA ASN A 289 3.34 -10.67 -18.97
C ASN A 289 3.54 -11.47 -20.26
N MET A 290 4.48 -12.42 -20.26
CA MET A 290 4.70 -13.32 -21.39
C MET A 290 3.47 -14.20 -21.64
N CYS A 291 2.91 -14.80 -20.58
CA CYS A 291 1.70 -15.61 -20.67
C CYS A 291 0.50 -14.82 -21.19
N MET A 292 0.18 -13.69 -20.54
CA MET A 292 -0.94 -12.84 -20.97
C MET A 292 -0.71 -12.26 -22.36
N GLY A 293 0.54 -11.92 -22.70
CA GLY A 293 0.93 -11.47 -24.04
C GLY A 293 0.65 -12.49 -25.13
N LEU A 294 1.06 -13.74 -24.92
CA LEU A 294 0.82 -14.84 -25.87
C LEU A 294 -0.68 -15.14 -26.04
N ILE A 295 -1.46 -15.09 -24.96
CA ILE A 295 -2.93 -15.25 -25.02
C ILE A 295 -3.56 -14.14 -25.88
N ILE A 296 -3.22 -12.88 -25.63
CA ILE A 296 -3.75 -11.75 -26.41
C ILE A 296 -3.30 -11.83 -27.87
N GLN A 297 -2.02 -12.12 -28.12
CA GLN A 297 -1.52 -12.29 -29.49
C GLN A 297 -2.29 -13.39 -30.23
N ARG A 298 -2.62 -14.49 -29.54
CA ARG A 298 -3.38 -15.57 -30.15
C ARG A 298 -4.80 -15.14 -30.52
N LEU A 299 -5.46 -14.44 -29.61
CA LEU A 299 -6.79 -13.83 -29.81
C LEU A 299 -6.80 -12.70 -30.86
N GLN A 300 -5.65 -12.21 -31.33
CA GLN A 300 -5.57 -11.27 -32.45
C GLN A 300 -5.41 -11.96 -33.80
N ILE A 301 -4.70 -13.09 -33.82
CA ILE A 301 -4.48 -13.89 -35.04
C ILE A 301 -5.79 -14.56 -35.46
N GLU A 302 -6.53 -15.09 -34.50
CA GLU A 302 -7.94 -15.40 -34.67
C GLU A 302 -8.69 -14.08 -34.50
N PRO A 303 -9.49 -13.61 -35.46
CA PRO A 303 -10.27 -12.38 -35.29
C PRO A 303 -11.40 -12.60 -34.27
N ALA A 304 -11.04 -12.76 -33.00
CA ALA A 304 -11.91 -12.98 -31.87
C ALA A 304 -12.80 -11.74 -31.72
N LYS A 305 -14.11 -11.97 -31.58
CA LYS A 305 -15.08 -10.86 -31.46
C LYS A 305 -14.86 -10.04 -30.20
N SER A 306 -14.26 -10.67 -29.19
CA SER A 306 -14.03 -10.09 -27.87
C SER A 306 -12.59 -9.66 -27.60
N ILE A 307 -11.75 -9.48 -28.63
CA ILE A 307 -10.34 -9.11 -28.45
C ILE A 307 -10.14 -7.84 -27.60
N GLU A 308 -10.91 -6.79 -27.85
CA GLU A 308 -10.84 -5.54 -27.09
C GLU A 308 -11.19 -5.78 -25.61
N HIS A 309 -12.21 -6.59 -25.35
CA HIS A 309 -12.60 -6.99 -23.99
C HIS A 309 -11.50 -7.76 -23.26
N PHE A 310 -10.76 -8.63 -23.97
CA PHE A 310 -9.62 -9.32 -23.41
C PHE A 310 -8.42 -8.39 -23.14
N GLN A 311 -8.23 -7.36 -23.97
CA GLN A 311 -7.20 -6.33 -23.73
C GLN A 311 -7.53 -5.51 -22.47
N GLU A 312 -8.79 -5.09 -22.30
CA GLU A 312 -9.26 -4.41 -21.08
C GLU A 312 -9.11 -5.29 -19.84
N LEU A 313 -9.52 -6.56 -19.94
CA LEU A 313 -9.32 -7.52 -18.86
C LEU A 313 -7.83 -7.65 -18.54
N ARG A 314 -6.97 -7.82 -19.54
CA ARG A 314 -5.53 -7.91 -19.34
C ARG A 314 -4.98 -6.68 -18.61
N MET A 315 -5.35 -5.46 -18.99
CA MET A 315 -4.86 -4.26 -18.30
C MET A 315 -5.22 -4.28 -16.81
N PHE A 316 -6.46 -4.63 -16.47
CA PHE A 316 -6.86 -4.81 -15.08
C PHE A 316 -6.03 -5.90 -14.37
N LEU A 317 -5.86 -7.07 -15.00
CA LEU A 317 -5.14 -8.18 -14.37
C LEU A 317 -3.65 -7.89 -14.22
N ASP A 318 -3.00 -7.26 -15.21
CA ASP A 318 -1.59 -6.84 -15.18
C ASP A 318 -1.37 -5.83 -14.05
N TYR A 319 -2.24 -4.82 -13.91
CA TYR A 319 -2.16 -3.85 -12.81
C TYR A 319 -2.41 -4.48 -11.45
N ALA A 320 -3.38 -5.37 -11.32
CA ALA A 320 -3.64 -6.09 -10.07
C ALA A 320 -2.49 -7.03 -9.68
N MET A 321 -1.86 -7.68 -10.65
CA MET A 321 -0.68 -8.53 -10.44
C MET A 321 0.48 -7.67 -9.94
N PHE A 322 0.76 -6.56 -10.63
CA PHE A 322 1.78 -5.61 -10.21
C PHE A 322 1.50 -5.08 -8.80
N TYR A 323 0.25 -4.71 -8.51
CA TYR A 323 -0.18 -4.24 -7.20
C TYR A 323 0.14 -5.25 -6.10
N HIS A 324 -0.22 -6.53 -6.27
CA HIS A 324 0.04 -7.57 -5.28
C HIS A 324 1.51 -7.94 -5.13
N LEU A 325 2.26 -8.02 -6.23
CA LEU A 325 3.70 -8.27 -6.17
C LEU A 325 4.41 -7.10 -5.47
N HIS A 326 4.03 -5.85 -5.79
CA HIS A 326 4.57 -4.67 -5.15
C HIS A 326 4.18 -4.62 -3.67
N GLU A 327 2.91 -4.81 -3.30
CA GLU A 327 2.52 -4.89 -1.88
C GLU A 327 3.33 -5.94 -1.13
N ASN A 328 3.61 -7.12 -1.71
CA ASN A 328 4.37 -8.17 -1.03
C ASN A 328 5.88 -7.88 -0.92
N LEU A 329 6.46 -7.09 -1.83
CA LEU A 329 7.84 -6.59 -1.68
C LEU A 329 8.00 -5.74 -0.41
N TYR A 330 6.90 -5.14 0.03
CA TYR A 330 6.93 -3.98 0.93
C TYR A 330 6.17 -4.21 2.24
N SER A 331 5.19 -5.11 2.25
CA SER A 331 4.41 -5.50 3.44
C SER A 331 5.10 -6.51 4.35
N GLN A 332 6.21 -7.13 3.92
CA GLN A 332 6.95 -8.11 4.75
C GLN A 332 8.43 -7.80 4.95
N GLY A 333 8.99 -6.84 4.19
CA GLY A 333 10.40 -6.46 4.29
C GLY A 333 10.66 -5.29 5.23
N ASP A 334 9.69 -4.42 5.44
CA ASP A 334 9.96 -3.10 6.01
C ASP A 334 8.69 -2.49 6.65
N MET A 335 8.31 -2.95 7.85
CA MET A 335 7.86 -1.99 8.89
C MET A 335 9.10 -1.27 9.47
N ASN A 336 9.97 -0.84 8.57
CA ASN A 336 11.25 -0.19 8.81
C ASN A 336 11.74 0.65 7.63
N LEU A 337 11.03 0.74 6.51
CA LEU A 337 11.35 1.66 5.40
C LEU A 337 10.18 1.70 4.39
N PHE A 338 9.09 2.23 4.89
CA PHE A 338 8.25 3.21 4.22
C PHE A 338 7.95 4.27 5.30
#